data_AF-A0A9Q0F996-F1
#
_entry.id   AF-A0A9Q0F996-F1
#
_cell.length_a   1.000
_cell.length_b   1.000
_cell.length_c   1.000
_cell.angle_alpha   90.00
_cell.angle_beta   90.00
_cell.angle_gamma   90.00
#
_symmetry.space_group_name_H-M   'P 1'
#
loop_
_entity.id
_entity.type
_entity.pdbx_description
1 polymer ?
#
loop_
_entity_poly.entity_id
_entity_poly.type
_entity_poly.pdbx_seq_one_letter_code
_entity_poly.pdbx_strand_id
1 'polypeptide(L)'
;MRDREPYLHHEFVGKFQNQSARRMARPGERWSETLLRRAEEALLVSKIREEQMRLGVDEREWVGNEGNVQQEEEEEEEEEEEEEEEEEGEEKDTRNVHFGELSNESRPVQSSSEQQTMEATVSAEDMGDMMDQFTYIMHQKFLSGEDHQHFDYSKIDEDVSLDDHWLREANRDAEDKYFAEDDYDEEMQ
;
A
#
# COMPACT_ATOMS: atom_id res chain seq x y z
N MET A 1 7.13 3.01 10.23
CA MET A 1 7.48 3.95 9.13
C MET A 1 6.27 4.27 8.26
N ARG A 2 5.46 3.27 7.90
CA ARG A 2 4.21 3.46 7.15
C ARG A 2 3.30 4.56 7.70
N ASP A 3 3.06 4.59 9.01
CA ASP A 3 2.15 5.59 9.61
C ASP A 3 2.75 7.00 9.70
N ARG A 4 4.08 7.12 9.57
CA ARG A 4 4.77 8.41 9.62
C ARG A 4 4.66 9.16 8.30
N GLU A 5 4.83 8.47 7.18
CA GLU A 5 4.72 9.07 5.85
C GLU A 5 3.92 8.12 4.95
N PRO A 6 2.57 8.14 5.06
CA PRO A 6 1.71 7.18 4.39
C PRO A 6 1.85 7.21 2.86
N TYR A 7 1.93 8.42 2.29
CA TYR A 7 2.05 8.61 0.85
C TYR A 7 3.40 8.13 0.31
N LEU A 8 4.49 8.58 0.93
CA LEU A 8 5.83 8.13 0.55
C LEU A 8 5.99 6.61 0.69
N HIS A 9 5.47 6.04 1.78
CA HIS A 9 5.47 4.59 1.93
C HIS A 9 4.67 3.91 0.81
N HIS A 10 3.51 4.45 0.43
CA HIS A 10 2.71 3.91 -0.67
C HIS A 10 3.50 3.90 -2.00
N GLU A 11 4.18 5.00 -2.33
CA GLU A 11 4.92 5.13 -3.59
C GLU A 11 6.12 4.19 -3.69
N PHE A 12 6.88 3.97 -2.62
CA PHE A 12 8.13 3.19 -2.68
C PHE A 12 7.94 1.71 -2.32
N VAL A 13 6.99 1.40 -1.44
CA VAL A 13 6.84 0.06 -0.86
C VAL A 13 5.42 -0.45 -1.02
N GLY A 14 4.43 0.40 -0.75
CA GLY A 14 3.02 0.02 -0.65
C GLY A 14 2.46 -0.48 -1.97
N LYS A 15 2.68 0.20 -3.09
CA LYS A 15 2.13 -0.20 -4.39
C LYS A 15 2.58 -1.58 -4.89
N PHE A 16 3.71 -2.06 -4.41
CA PHE A 16 4.28 -3.37 -4.77
C PHE A 16 3.94 -4.49 -3.79
N GLN A 17 3.43 -4.14 -2.60
CA GLN A 17 2.95 -5.14 -1.64
C GLN A 17 1.56 -5.65 -2.04
N ASN A 18 1.34 -6.96 -1.89
CA ASN A 18 0.08 -7.63 -2.23
C ASN A 18 -1.16 -6.89 -1.69
N GLN A 19 -1.94 -6.26 -2.57
CA GLN A 19 -3.14 -5.49 -2.22
C GLN A 19 -4.27 -6.41 -1.74
N SER A 20 -4.38 -7.59 -2.34
CA SER A 20 -5.34 -8.64 -1.97
C SER A 20 -5.14 -9.16 -0.55
N ALA A 21 -3.89 -9.30 -0.10
CA ALA A 21 -3.57 -9.67 1.29
C ALA A 21 -3.98 -8.60 2.32
N ARG A 22 -4.17 -7.35 1.88
CA ARG A 22 -4.70 -6.26 2.70
C ARG A 22 -6.22 -6.20 2.70
N ARG A 23 -6.89 -6.60 1.62
CA ARG A 23 -8.36 -6.54 1.58
C ARG A 23 -9.03 -7.77 2.21
N MET A 24 -8.40 -8.94 2.16
CA MET A 24 -9.00 -10.20 2.61
C MET A 24 -8.88 -10.46 4.12
N ALA A 25 -9.82 -11.21 4.67
CA ALA A 25 -9.72 -11.75 6.03
C ALA A 25 -8.62 -12.82 6.06
N ARG A 26 -7.72 -12.74 7.05
CA ARG A 26 -6.64 -13.72 7.18
C ARG A 26 -7.20 -15.02 7.78
N PRO A 27 -6.66 -16.19 7.41
CA PRO A 27 -7.07 -17.45 8.05
C PRO A 27 -6.89 -17.37 9.57
N GLY A 28 -7.96 -17.62 10.32
CA GLY A 28 -7.96 -17.58 11.79
C GLY A 28 -8.22 -16.20 12.44
N GLU A 29 -8.35 -15.14 11.64
CA GLU A 29 -8.65 -13.79 12.14
C GLU A 29 -10.13 -13.63 12.51
N ARG A 30 -10.43 -12.96 13.62
CA ARG A 30 -11.81 -12.64 14.00
C ARG A 30 -12.31 -11.45 13.17
N TRP A 31 -13.62 -11.39 12.92
CA TRP A 31 -14.22 -10.27 12.18
C TRP A 31 -13.94 -8.90 12.81
N SER A 32 -13.84 -8.83 14.15
CA SER A 32 -13.48 -7.60 14.85
C SER A 32 -12.07 -7.12 14.50
N GLU A 33 -11.11 -8.04 14.38
CA GLU A 33 -9.73 -7.73 14.01
C GLU A 33 -9.66 -7.30 12.54
N THR A 34 -10.34 -8.02 11.65
CA THR A 34 -10.44 -7.63 10.24
C THR A 34 -11.08 -6.25 10.09
N LEU A 35 -12.10 -5.92 10.88
CA LEU A 35 -12.75 -4.61 10.85
C LEU A 35 -11.82 -3.51 11.34
N LEU A 36 -11.15 -3.69 12.48
CA LEU A 36 -10.17 -2.73 13.00
C LEU A 36 -9.06 -2.48 11.98
N ARG A 37 -8.50 -3.55 11.43
CA ARG A 37 -7.47 -3.48 10.39
C ARG A 37 -7.95 -2.75 9.15
N ARG A 38 -9.18 -3.01 8.68
CA ARG A 38 -9.76 -2.29 7.52
C ARG A 38 -10.02 -0.81 7.82
N ALA A 39 -10.43 -0.47 9.05
CA ALA A 39 -10.63 0.91 9.47
C ALA A 39 -9.30 1.67 9.52
N GLU A 40 -8.24 1.04 10.03
CA GLU A 40 -6.87 1.59 10.02
C GLU A 40 -6.37 1.81 8.58
N GLU A 41 -6.56 0.83 7.70
CA GLU A 41 -6.22 0.94 6.27
C GLU A 41 -7.01 2.08 5.59
N ALA A 42 -8.30 2.24 5.90
CA ALA A 42 -9.10 3.34 5.37
C ALA A 42 -8.58 4.71 5.81
N LEU A 43 -8.19 4.85 7.09
CA LEU A 43 -7.57 6.09 7.59
C LEU A 43 -6.24 6.40 6.88
N LEU A 44 -5.43 5.38 6.59
CA LEU A 44 -4.20 5.55 5.84
C LEU A 44 -4.48 6.02 4.40
N VAL A 45 -5.48 5.44 3.74
CA VAL A 45 -5.90 5.88 2.40
C VAL A 45 -6.41 7.32 2.41
N SER A 46 -7.17 7.73 3.43
CA SER A 46 -7.59 9.12 3.57
C SER A 46 -6.39 10.08 3.68
N LYS A 47 -5.40 9.75 4.52
CA LYS A 47 -4.17 10.56 4.64
C LYS A 47 -3.39 10.63 3.34
N ILE A 48 -3.32 9.52 2.61
CA ILE A 48 -2.67 9.47 1.29
C ILE A 48 -3.39 10.41 0.31
N ARG A 49 -4.73 10.38 0.28
CA ARG A 49 -5.52 11.25 -0.60
C ARG A 49 -5.36 12.72 -0.26
N GLU A 50 -5.30 13.07 1.01
CA GLU A 50 -5.05 14.45 1.44
C GLU A 50 -3.70 14.97 0.89
N GLU A 51 -2.66 14.14 0.93
CA GLU A 51 -1.35 14.47 0.35
C GLU A 51 -1.37 14.49 -1.19
N GLN A 52 -2.05 13.55 -1.84
CA GLN A 52 -2.25 13.54 -3.30
C GLN A 52 -2.97 14.82 -3.78
N MET A 53 -4.00 15.25 -3.06
CA MET A 53 -4.71 16.50 -3.32
C MET A 53 -3.80 17.73 -3.13
N ARG A 54 -2.98 17.74 -2.07
CA ARG A 54 -2.01 18.82 -1.81
C ARG A 54 -0.95 18.93 -2.92
N LEU A 55 -0.56 17.79 -3.51
CA LEU A 55 0.41 17.72 -4.61
C LEU A 55 -0.22 17.93 -5.99
N GLY A 56 -1.55 17.95 -6.10
CA GLY A 56 -2.27 18.15 -7.36
C GLY A 56 -2.28 16.91 -8.26
N VAL A 57 -2.26 15.71 -7.67
CA VAL A 57 -2.40 14.43 -8.39
C VAL A 57 -3.81 14.30 -8.94
N ASP A 58 -3.95 13.80 -10.17
CA ASP A 58 -5.24 13.60 -10.83
C ASP A 58 -6.13 12.61 -10.07
N GLU A 59 -7.44 12.84 -10.06
CA GLU A 59 -8.41 12.02 -9.31
C GLU A 59 -8.43 10.55 -9.77
N ARG A 60 -8.10 10.29 -11.04
CA ARG A 60 -7.98 8.92 -11.58
C ARG A 60 -6.83 8.13 -10.94
N GLU A 61 -5.78 8.81 -10.51
CA GLU A 61 -4.61 8.22 -9.87
C GLU A 61 -4.71 8.17 -8.34
N TRP A 62 -5.86 8.57 -7.76
CA TRP A 62 -6.03 8.57 -6.32
C TRP A 62 -6.09 7.16 -5.75
N VAL A 63 -5.35 6.94 -4.66
CA VAL A 63 -5.28 5.62 -4.03
C VAL A 63 -6.65 5.18 -3.53
N GLY A 64 -7.03 3.95 -3.88
CA GLY A 64 -8.33 3.37 -3.54
C GLY A 64 -9.51 3.92 -4.36
N ASN A 65 -9.27 4.69 -5.43
CA ASN A 65 -10.28 5.04 -6.42
C ASN A 65 -10.46 3.95 -7.51
N GLU A 66 -9.65 2.89 -7.45
CA GLU A 66 -9.63 1.75 -8.38
C GLU A 66 -11.02 1.12 -8.59
N GLY A 67 -11.84 1.03 -7.53
CA GLY A 67 -13.18 0.45 -7.62
C GLY A 67 -14.22 1.37 -8.27
N ASN A 68 -13.98 2.68 -8.30
CA ASN A 68 -14.86 3.63 -8.99
C ASN A 68 -14.52 3.67 -10.48
N VAL A 69 -13.22 3.62 -10.82
CA VAL A 69 -12.74 3.57 -12.20
C VAL A 69 -13.15 2.26 -12.89
N GLN A 70 -13.03 1.11 -12.21
CA GLN A 70 -13.51 -0.17 -12.76
C GLN A 70 -15.03 -0.18 -13.01
N GLN A 71 -15.79 0.48 -12.14
CA GLN A 71 -17.24 0.54 -12.28
C GLN A 71 -17.66 1.51 -13.39
N GLU A 72 -16.96 2.65 -13.55
CA GLU A 72 -17.16 3.58 -14.67
C GLU A 72 -16.77 2.95 -16.02
N GLU A 73 -15.67 2.17 -16.06
CA GLU A 73 -15.27 1.42 -17.27
C GLU A 73 -16.26 0.30 -17.63
N GLU A 74 -16.78 -0.45 -16.63
CA GLU A 74 -17.85 -1.44 -16.86
C GLU A 74 -19.15 -0.78 -17.35
N GLU A 75 -19.52 0.40 -16.82
CA GLU A 75 -20.69 1.16 -17.28
C GLU A 75 -20.49 1.72 -18.72
N GLU A 76 -19.30 2.21 -19.08
CA GLU A 76 -19.00 2.63 -20.46
C GLU A 76 -19.01 1.45 -21.45
N GLU A 77 -18.50 0.26 -21.08
CA GLU A 77 -18.59 -0.94 -21.92
C GLU A 77 -20.05 -1.43 -22.09
N GLU A 78 -20.88 -1.40 -21.05
CA GLU A 78 -22.31 -1.73 -21.16
C GLU A 78 -23.05 -0.73 -22.07
N GLU A 79 -22.74 0.57 -22.01
CA GLU A 79 -23.33 1.57 -22.92
C GLU A 79 -22.87 1.37 -24.39
N GLU A 80 -21.60 1.03 -24.64
CA GLU A 80 -21.11 0.72 -25.99
C GLU A 80 -21.77 -0.56 -26.56
N GLU A 81 -21.97 -1.61 -25.76
CA GLU A 81 -22.69 -2.82 -26.20
C GLU A 81 -24.17 -2.54 -26.52
N GLU A 82 -24.86 -1.69 -25.73
CA GLU A 82 -26.24 -1.29 -26.03
C GLU A 82 -26.34 -0.46 -27.32
N GLU A 83 -25.39 0.44 -27.60
CA GLU A 83 -25.36 1.20 -28.87
C GLU A 83 -25.09 0.30 -30.09
N GLU A 84 -24.21 -0.71 -29.98
CA GLU A 84 -23.98 -1.69 -31.07
C GLU A 84 -25.21 -2.58 -31.33
N GLU A 85 -25.96 -2.98 -30.29
CA GLU A 85 -27.20 -3.75 -30.46
C GLU A 85 -28.33 -2.91 -31.11
N GLU A 86 -28.43 -1.61 -30.81
CA GLU A 86 -29.39 -0.72 -31.47
C GLU A 86 -29.03 -0.49 -32.96
N GLU A 87 -27.73 -0.37 -33.31
CA GLU A 87 -27.29 -0.20 -34.71
C GLU A 87 -27.51 -1.49 -35.55
N GLU A 88 -27.29 -2.68 -34.98
CA GLU A 88 -27.60 -3.96 -35.64
C GLU A 88 -29.11 -4.23 -35.80
N GLY A 89 -29.94 -3.61 -34.94
CA GLY A 89 -31.40 -3.72 -34.93
C GLY A 89 -32.09 -2.97 -36.08
N GLU A 90 -31.48 -1.92 -36.63
CA GLU A 90 -32.08 -1.09 -37.69
C GLU A 90 -31.81 -1.58 -39.13
N GLU A 91 -30.86 -2.51 -39.36
CA GLU A 91 -30.51 -2.98 -40.72
C GLU A 91 -31.22 -4.27 -41.21
N LYS A 92 -32.18 -4.84 -40.47
CA LYS A 92 -32.85 -6.09 -40.87
C LYS A 92 -34.32 -5.92 -41.24
N ASP A 93 -34.60 -5.11 -42.26
CA ASP A 93 -35.88 -5.23 -42.97
C ASP A 93 -35.84 -4.88 -44.48
N THR A 94 -35.00 -5.56 -45.28
CA THR A 94 -35.37 -5.87 -46.68
C THR A 94 -34.77 -7.18 -47.24
N ARG A 95 -35.68 -8.11 -47.61
CA ARG A 95 -35.61 -9.15 -48.67
C ARG A 95 -34.62 -10.34 -48.59
N ASN A 96 -35.20 -11.46 -48.15
CA ASN A 96 -35.32 -12.79 -48.79
C ASN A 96 -34.47 -13.16 -50.05
N VAL A 97 -33.96 -14.41 -49.99
CA VAL A 97 -33.54 -15.46 -50.99
C VAL A 97 -32.15 -15.48 -51.67
N HIS A 98 -31.31 -16.45 -51.21
CA HIS A 98 -30.84 -17.67 -51.91
C HIS A 98 -29.31 -17.91 -52.05
N PHE A 99 -28.87 -19.04 -51.48
CA PHE A 99 -27.90 -20.04 -51.99
C PHE A 99 -26.40 -19.70 -52.13
N GLY A 100 -25.57 -20.50 -51.47
CA GLY A 100 -24.12 -20.56 -51.74
C GLY A 100 -23.30 -21.23 -50.65
N GLU A 101 -23.42 -22.55 -50.53
CA GLU A 101 -22.43 -23.41 -49.86
C GLU A 101 -21.06 -23.24 -50.53
N LEU A 102 -19.97 -23.07 -49.74
CA LEU A 102 -18.63 -23.65 -49.93
C LEU A 102 -17.59 -23.09 -48.92
N SER A 103 -17.23 -23.94 -47.96
CA SER A 103 -15.88 -24.34 -47.56
C SER A 103 -14.75 -23.31 -47.30
N ASN A 104 -14.28 -23.32 -46.04
CA ASN A 104 -12.94 -23.79 -45.60
C ASN A 104 -12.03 -22.78 -44.84
N GLU A 105 -11.32 -23.38 -43.88
CA GLU A 105 -10.03 -22.99 -43.29
C GLU A 105 -10.00 -22.10 -42.03
N SER A 106 -9.91 -22.79 -40.89
CA SER A 106 -9.07 -22.55 -39.71
C SER A 106 -8.29 -21.22 -39.63
N ARG A 107 -8.58 -20.43 -38.58
CA ARG A 107 -7.57 -19.63 -37.87
C ARG A 107 -8.04 -19.31 -36.43
N PRO A 108 -7.11 -19.25 -35.47
CA PRO A 108 -7.41 -19.35 -34.05
C PRO A 108 -8.02 -18.05 -33.53
N VAL A 109 -9.04 -18.19 -32.69
CA VAL A 109 -9.49 -17.14 -31.76
C VAL A 109 -8.29 -16.82 -30.87
N GLN A 110 -7.57 -15.76 -31.21
CA GLN A 110 -6.69 -15.11 -30.26
C GLN A 110 -7.60 -14.35 -29.31
N SER A 111 -7.94 -15.00 -28.20
CA SER A 111 -8.30 -14.28 -26.98
C SER A 111 -7.04 -13.50 -26.58
N SER A 112 -6.97 -12.25 -27.04
CA SER A 112 -6.07 -11.25 -26.49
C SER A 112 -6.83 -10.50 -25.39
N SER A 113 -7.24 -11.24 -24.36
CA SER A 113 -7.56 -10.66 -23.05
C SER A 113 -6.30 -10.77 -22.18
N GLU A 114 -5.27 -10.05 -22.62
CA GLU A 114 -4.14 -9.66 -21.80
C GLU A 114 -4.01 -8.14 -21.98
N GLN A 115 -5.08 -7.41 -21.69
CA GLN A 115 -4.95 -5.99 -21.40
C GLN A 115 -4.34 -5.89 -20.02
N GLN A 116 -3.04 -5.73 -20.08
CA GLN A 116 -2.11 -5.50 -19.01
C GLN A 116 -2.62 -4.33 -18.14
N THR A 117 -3.28 -4.63 -17.02
CA THR A 117 -2.94 -3.89 -15.81
C THR A 117 -1.46 -4.13 -15.62
N MET A 118 -0.62 -3.15 -15.98
CA MET A 118 0.80 -3.18 -15.68
C MET A 118 0.95 -3.08 -14.16
N GLU A 119 0.59 -4.13 -13.43
CA GLU A 119 1.20 -4.42 -12.14
C GLU A 119 2.69 -4.47 -12.45
N ALA A 120 3.39 -3.39 -12.14
CA ALA A 120 4.84 -3.34 -12.24
C ALA A 120 5.36 -4.43 -11.30
N THR A 121 5.59 -5.63 -11.85
CA THR A 121 6.20 -6.75 -11.15
C THR A 121 7.67 -6.42 -11.00
N VAL A 122 7.94 -5.53 -10.06
CA VAL A 122 9.30 -5.12 -9.72
C VAL A 122 10.05 -6.34 -9.21
N SER A 123 11.30 -6.52 -9.67
CA SER A 123 12.12 -7.66 -9.25
C SER A 123 12.30 -7.64 -7.72
N ALA A 124 12.56 -8.81 -7.13
CA ALA A 124 12.85 -8.88 -5.70
C ALA A 124 14.06 -8.02 -5.29
N GLU A 125 15.04 -7.88 -6.18
CA GLU A 125 16.21 -7.01 -5.98
C GLU A 125 15.81 -5.52 -6.00
N ASP A 126 15.06 -5.11 -7.02
CA ASP A 126 14.56 -3.74 -7.16
C ASP A 126 13.63 -3.32 -5.99
N MET A 127 12.84 -4.25 -5.44
CA MET A 127 12.05 -4.02 -4.22
C MET A 127 12.92 -3.72 -3.01
N GLY A 128 14.08 -4.38 -2.89
CA GLY A 128 15.07 -4.09 -1.88
C GLY A 128 15.63 -2.69 -2.03
N ASP A 129 16.05 -2.33 -3.25
CA ASP A 129 16.60 -1.00 -3.54
C ASP A 129 15.59 0.13 -3.27
N MET A 130 14.30 -0.09 -3.56
CA MET A 130 13.25 0.89 -3.24
C MET A 130 13.01 1.01 -1.73
N MET A 131 13.10 -0.09 -0.97
CA MET A 131 13.02 -0.07 0.49
C MET A 131 14.19 0.71 1.09
N ASP A 132 15.39 0.52 0.56
CA ASP A 132 16.59 1.22 1.03
C ASP A 132 16.51 2.71 0.72
N GLN A 133 16.04 3.08 -0.48
CA GLN A 133 15.75 4.47 -0.83
C GLN A 133 14.71 5.10 0.09
N PHE A 134 13.60 4.39 0.35
CA PHE A 134 12.58 4.83 1.29
C PHE A 134 13.16 5.07 2.69
N THR A 135 13.95 4.11 3.19
CA THR A 135 14.58 4.18 4.51
C THR A 135 15.56 5.35 4.59
N TYR A 136 16.33 5.58 3.53
CA TYR A 136 17.25 6.72 3.45
C TYR A 136 16.51 8.06 3.53
N ILE A 137 15.43 8.24 2.76
CA ILE A 137 14.62 9.47 2.78
C ILE A 137 14.01 9.68 4.17
N MET A 138 13.41 8.63 4.75
CA MET A 138 12.81 8.69 6.08
C MET A 138 13.83 9.07 7.15
N HIS A 139 15.05 8.52 7.08
CA HIS A 139 16.13 8.87 7.99
C HIS A 139 16.56 10.34 7.85
N GLN A 140 16.66 10.86 6.63
CA GLN A 140 16.97 12.28 6.41
C GLN A 140 15.86 13.18 6.98
N LYS A 141 14.59 12.86 6.74
CA LYS A 141 13.44 13.62 7.28
C LYS A 141 13.40 13.59 8.81
N PHE A 142 13.75 12.47 9.41
CA PHE A 142 13.90 12.34 10.86
C PHE A 142 14.99 13.27 11.40
N LEU A 143 16.18 13.26 10.80
CA LEU A 143 17.29 14.13 11.23
C LEU A 143 17.00 15.62 11.02
N SER A 144 16.20 15.98 10.00
CA SER A 144 15.80 17.36 9.75
C SER A 144 14.58 17.82 10.58
N GLY A 145 13.86 16.89 11.22
CA GLY A 145 12.62 17.18 11.97
C GLY A 145 11.42 17.53 11.08
N GLU A 146 11.45 17.16 9.80
CA GLU A 146 10.42 17.55 8.83
C GLU A 146 9.15 16.67 8.89
N ASP A 147 9.15 15.54 9.63
CA ASP A 147 8.01 14.63 9.76
C ASP A 147 7.04 14.98 10.92
N HIS A 148 7.17 16.17 11.51
CA HIS A 148 6.31 16.66 12.60
C HIS A 148 4.81 16.76 12.22
N GLN A 149 4.49 16.89 10.94
CA GLN A 149 3.11 16.95 10.44
C GLN A 149 2.33 15.65 10.70
N HIS A 150 3.02 14.52 10.79
CA HIS A 150 2.43 13.21 10.98
C HIS A 150 2.85 12.53 12.27
N PHE A 151 3.97 12.97 12.88
CA PHE A 151 4.49 12.40 14.10
C PHE A 151 4.89 13.48 15.11
N ASP A 152 4.23 13.47 16.27
CA ASP A 152 4.44 14.48 17.30
C ASP A 152 5.56 14.03 18.26
N TYR A 153 6.76 14.56 18.05
CA TYR A 153 7.94 14.27 18.88
C TYR A 153 7.80 14.74 20.32
N SER A 154 7.02 15.80 20.57
CA SER A 154 6.83 16.31 21.93
C SER A 154 6.19 15.27 22.83
N LYS A 155 5.35 14.39 22.29
CA LYS A 155 4.76 13.27 23.06
C LYS A 155 5.79 12.29 23.59
N ILE A 156 6.92 12.14 22.91
CA ILE A 156 8.00 11.23 23.32
C ILE A 156 8.96 11.96 24.23
N ASP A 157 9.34 13.19 23.86
CA ASP A 157 10.25 14.02 24.64
C ASP A 157 9.69 14.34 26.04
N GLU A 158 8.37 14.41 26.18
CA GLU A 158 7.69 14.65 27.47
C GLU A 158 7.39 13.36 28.25
N ASP A 159 7.60 12.17 27.66
CA ASP A 159 7.29 10.89 28.32
C ASP A 159 8.44 10.43 29.22
N VAL A 160 8.38 10.88 30.48
CA VAL A 160 9.32 10.50 31.55
C VAL A 160 9.39 8.99 31.78
N SER A 161 8.34 8.22 31.44
CA SER A 161 8.34 6.77 31.66
C SER A 161 9.32 6.02 30.76
N LEU A 162 9.72 6.63 29.64
CA LEU A 162 10.73 6.08 28.74
C LEU A 162 12.14 6.16 29.34
N ASP A 163 12.38 7.12 30.24
CA ASP A 163 13.68 7.34 30.90
C ASP A 163 13.93 6.38 32.06
N ASP A 164 12.87 5.80 32.64
CA ASP A 164 12.94 4.92 33.82
C ASP A 164 13.78 3.65 33.57
N HIS A 165 13.78 3.15 32.33
CA HIS A 165 14.50 1.93 31.97
C HIS A 165 16.02 2.13 32.07
N TRP A 166 16.53 3.24 31.54
CA TRP A 166 17.96 3.54 31.52
C TRP A 166 18.46 3.95 32.91
N LEU A 167 17.65 4.67 33.68
CA LEU A 167 17.99 5.06 35.04
C LEU A 167 18.20 3.86 35.95
N ARG A 168 17.41 2.78 35.77
CA ARG A 168 17.56 1.54 36.53
C ARG A 168 18.85 0.79 36.18
N GLU A 169 19.19 0.70 34.89
CA GLU A 169 20.43 0.05 34.43
C GLU A 169 21.67 0.82 34.90
N ALA A 170 21.65 2.15 34.76
CA ALA A 170 22.75 3.02 35.20
C ALA A 170 23.01 2.92 36.71
N ASN A 171 21.96 2.77 37.52
CA ASN A 171 22.11 2.54 38.95
C ASN A 171 22.64 1.14 39.27
N ARG A 172 22.27 0.11 38.52
CA ARG A 172 22.81 -1.25 38.70
C ARG A 172 24.29 -1.33 38.37
N ASP A 173 24.72 -0.74 37.26
CA ASP A 173 26.14 -0.66 36.91
C ASP A 173 26.96 0.10 37.97
N ALA A 174 26.36 1.12 38.60
CA ALA A 174 26.96 1.85 39.70
C ALA A 174 27.03 1.02 41.00
N GLU A 175 25.97 0.27 41.32
CA GLU A 175 25.93 -0.66 42.46
C GLU A 175 26.94 -1.80 42.29
N ASP A 176 26.96 -2.48 41.15
CA ASP A 176 27.89 -3.57 40.86
C ASP A 176 29.36 -3.11 40.95
N LYS A 177 29.65 -1.87 40.53
CA LYS A 177 30.98 -1.28 40.69
C LYS A 177 31.36 -1.02 42.15
N TYR A 178 30.39 -0.58 42.98
CA TYR A 178 30.61 -0.35 44.41
C TYR A 178 30.93 -1.67 45.14
N PHE A 179 30.22 -2.75 44.81
CA PHE A 179 30.52 -4.08 45.37
C PHE A 179 31.79 -4.71 44.81
N ALA A 180 32.10 -4.48 43.53
CA ALA A 180 33.35 -4.95 42.95
C ALA A 180 34.58 -4.25 43.56
N GLU A 181 34.50 -2.97 43.93
CA GLU A 181 35.61 -2.26 44.59
C GLU A 181 35.87 -2.74 46.03
N ASP A 182 34.84 -3.14 46.79
CA ASP A 182 35.00 -3.67 48.15
C ASP A 182 35.57 -5.11 48.18
N ASP A 183 35.34 -5.93 47.15
CA ASP A 183 35.87 -7.31 47.06
C ASP A 183 37.39 -7.35 46.76
N TYR A 184 38.01 -6.25 46.31
CA TYR A 184 39.45 -6.18 46.04
C TYR A 184 40.30 -5.74 47.25
N ASP A 185 39.69 -5.21 48.31
CA ASP A 185 40.41 -4.74 49.50
C ASP A 185 40.58 -5.84 50.58
N GLU A 186 39.87 -6.97 50.50
CA GLU A 186 40.04 -8.12 51.41
C GLU A 186 41.15 -9.12 50.98
N GLU A 187 41.63 -9.11 49.73
CA GLU A 187 42.71 -10.02 49.27
C GLU A 187 44.14 -9.48 49.51
N MET A 188 44.31 -8.30 50.12
CA MET A 188 45.62 -7.66 50.37
C MET A 188 45.97 -7.48 51.86
N GLN A 189 45.50 -8.37 52.74
CA GLN A 189 46.01 -8.54 54.12
C GLN A 189 46.49 -9.96 54.39
#